data_AF-A0A1P8YBU5-F1
#
_entry.id   AF-A0A1P8YBU5-F1
#
_cell.length_a   1.000
_cell.length_b   1.000
_cell.length_c   1.000
_cell.angle_alpha   90.00
_cell.angle_beta   90.00
_cell.angle_gamma   90.00
#
_symmetry.space_group_name_H-M   'P 1'
#
loop_
_entity.id
_entity.type
_entity.pdbx_description
1 polymer ?
#
loop_
_entity_poly.entity_id
_entity_poly.type
_entity_poly.pdbx_seq_one_letter_code
_entity_poly.pdbx_strand_id
1 'polypeptide(L)'
;MDPRAHQSIIWDDTPDLIAVTARCGPGIARLEKFLSRIDHPGLGTMAEDALRFLRAHTEPDDHFVLECGEIFAMDDEPFADQGAALLAGLADIDAEMEAALAGLAPTKPSFWQRVFTPSQESIEEPLRELGLGYWSDALYFELDGPR
;
A
#
# COMPACT_ATOMS: atom_id res chain seq x y z
N MET A 1 -11.87 -8.04 6.55
CA MET A 1 -11.52 -6.62 6.67
C MET A 1 -12.75 -5.75 6.91
N ASP A 2 -13.91 -6.05 6.32
CA ASP A 2 -15.17 -5.28 6.48
C ASP A 2 -14.97 -3.76 6.28
N PRO A 3 -14.43 -3.35 5.11
CA PRO A 3 -14.28 -1.93 4.79
C PRO A 3 -15.65 -1.27 4.60
N ARG A 4 -15.76 -0.01 5.02
CA ARG A 4 -17.00 0.77 4.89
C ARG A 4 -16.70 2.18 4.42
N ALA A 5 -17.51 2.68 3.49
CA ALA A 5 -17.49 4.09 3.15
C ALA A 5 -18.01 4.93 4.32
N HIS A 6 -17.42 6.09 4.51
CA HIS A 6 -17.68 7.01 5.59
C HIS A 6 -17.56 8.45 5.07
N GLN A 7 -18.20 9.39 5.75
CA GLN A 7 -17.96 10.81 5.49
C GLN A 7 -16.51 11.16 5.85
N SER A 8 -15.89 12.03 5.07
CA SER A 8 -14.53 12.52 5.36
C SER A 8 -14.47 13.33 6.65
N ILE A 9 -13.32 13.24 7.33
CA ILE A 9 -12.98 14.10 8.47
C ILE A 9 -12.24 15.36 7.99
N ILE A 10 -11.59 15.30 6.83
CA ILE A 10 -10.84 16.41 6.24
C ILE A 10 -11.75 17.32 5.41
N TRP A 11 -12.65 16.74 4.61
CA TRP A 11 -13.63 17.44 3.77
C TRP A 11 -15.03 17.29 4.37
N ASP A 12 -15.24 17.90 5.54
CA ASP A 12 -16.43 17.74 6.37
C ASP A 12 -17.67 18.51 5.84
N ASP A 13 -17.47 19.42 4.89
CA ASP A 13 -18.51 20.16 4.19
C ASP A 13 -19.14 19.37 3.02
N THR A 14 -18.51 18.27 2.61
CA THR A 14 -19.04 17.39 1.57
C THR A 14 -19.96 16.32 2.19
N PRO A 15 -21.20 16.14 1.68
CA PRO A 15 -22.11 15.09 2.17
C PRO A 15 -21.74 13.69 1.65
N ASP A 16 -20.83 13.61 0.66
CA ASP A 16 -20.43 12.37 0.01
C ASP A 16 -19.53 11.51 0.92
N LEU A 17 -19.65 10.18 0.77
CA LEU A 17 -18.89 9.21 1.54
C LEU A 17 -17.51 8.96 0.91
N ILE A 18 -16.62 9.94 1.04
CA ILE A 18 -15.31 9.99 0.36
C ILE A 18 -14.15 9.53 1.25
N ALA A 19 -14.45 8.80 2.32
CA ALA A 19 -13.46 8.11 3.13
C ALA A 19 -13.79 6.61 3.22
N VAL A 20 -12.78 5.76 3.35
CA VAL A 20 -12.95 4.34 3.63
C VAL A 20 -12.35 4.00 4.98
N THR A 21 -13.11 3.27 5.79
CA THR A 21 -12.67 2.84 7.13
C THR A 21 -12.64 1.33 7.24
N ALA A 22 -11.64 0.79 7.95
CA ALA A 22 -11.57 -0.63 8.27
C ALA A 22 -10.80 -0.84 9.58
N ARG A 23 -11.11 -1.93 10.30
CA ARG A 23 -10.44 -2.23 11.58
C ARG A 23 -8.97 -2.56 11.41
N CYS A 24 -8.13 -1.98 12.27
CA CYS A 24 -6.68 -2.15 12.25
C CYS A 24 -6.26 -3.60 12.49
N GLY A 25 -6.74 -4.24 13.57
CA GLY A 25 -6.30 -5.58 13.98
C GLY A 25 -6.40 -6.64 12.87
N PRO A 26 -7.60 -6.88 12.29
CA PRO A 26 -7.75 -7.79 11.16
C PRO A 26 -6.90 -7.40 9.94
N GLY A 27 -6.63 -6.11 9.75
CA GLY A 27 -5.85 -5.57 8.63
C GLY A 27 -4.39 -5.86 8.72
N ILE A 28 -3.81 -5.52 9.85
CA ILE A 28 -2.41 -5.80 10.14
C ILE A 28 -2.18 -7.31 10.10
N ALA A 29 -3.10 -8.13 10.65
CA ALA A 29 -2.99 -9.59 10.59
C ALA A 29 -3.07 -10.13 9.15
N ARG A 30 -3.86 -9.50 8.27
CA ARG A 30 -3.95 -9.89 6.84
C ARG A 30 -2.70 -9.44 6.07
N LEU A 31 -2.23 -8.22 6.31
CA LEU A 31 -1.01 -7.68 5.74
C LEU A 31 0.21 -8.52 6.14
N GLU A 32 0.34 -8.92 7.40
CA GLU A 32 1.42 -9.78 7.87
C GLU A 32 1.46 -11.12 7.12
N LYS A 33 0.31 -11.76 6.93
CA LYS A 33 0.22 -13.00 6.14
C LYS A 33 0.63 -12.79 4.69
N PHE A 34 0.25 -11.67 4.09
CA PHE A 34 0.66 -11.31 2.73
C PHE A 34 2.18 -11.13 2.64
N LEU A 35 2.74 -10.26 3.48
CA LEU A 35 4.16 -9.95 3.48
C LEU A 35 5.03 -11.17 3.75
N SER A 36 4.58 -12.11 4.59
CA SER A 36 5.30 -13.37 4.86
C SER A 36 5.44 -14.29 3.64
N ARG A 37 4.69 -14.04 2.55
CA ARG A 37 4.73 -14.83 1.32
C ARG A 37 5.64 -14.22 0.26
N ILE A 38 6.14 -13.00 0.48
CA ILE A 38 7.04 -12.34 -0.46
C ILE A 38 8.42 -12.99 -0.32
N ASP A 39 8.82 -13.76 -1.33
CA ASP A 39 10.16 -14.31 -1.47
C ASP A 39 10.94 -13.49 -2.51
N HIS A 40 11.39 -12.30 -2.12
CA HIS A 40 12.08 -11.35 -3.00
C HIS A 40 13.45 -10.97 -2.41
N PRO A 41 14.56 -11.01 -3.18
CA PRO A 41 15.91 -10.76 -2.65
C PRO A 41 16.10 -9.34 -2.12
N GLY A 42 15.33 -8.36 -2.62
CA GLY A 42 15.35 -6.97 -2.14
C GLY A 42 14.50 -6.71 -0.88
N LEU A 43 13.81 -7.70 -0.33
CA LEU A 43 12.85 -7.48 0.75
C LEU A 43 13.50 -6.94 2.04
N GLY A 44 14.69 -7.45 2.37
CA GLY A 44 15.46 -7.02 3.54
C GLY A 44 14.60 -6.95 4.81
N THR A 45 14.61 -5.80 5.49
CA THR A 45 13.81 -5.52 6.69
C THR A 45 12.47 -4.83 6.39
N MET A 46 12.17 -4.50 5.13
CA MET A 46 11.09 -3.54 4.81
C MET A 46 9.71 -3.99 5.29
N ALA A 47 9.43 -5.30 5.22
CA ALA A 47 8.18 -5.87 5.74
C ALA A 47 8.09 -5.78 7.27
N GLU A 48 9.18 -6.08 7.98
CA GLU A 48 9.23 -5.99 9.44
C GLU A 48 9.11 -4.54 9.90
N ASP A 49 9.75 -3.62 9.19
CA ASP A 49 9.71 -2.18 9.47
C ASP A 49 8.29 -1.62 9.31
N ALA A 50 7.60 -1.97 8.23
CA ALA A 50 6.20 -1.57 8.02
C ALA A 50 5.27 -2.12 9.12
N LEU A 51 5.38 -3.41 9.45
CA LEU A 51 4.56 -4.02 10.51
C LEU A 51 4.86 -3.44 11.89
N ARG A 52 6.14 -3.20 12.19
CA ARG A 52 6.58 -2.55 13.43
C ARG A 52 6.02 -1.14 13.54
N PHE A 53 6.08 -0.35 12.47
CA PHE A 53 5.53 0.99 12.43
C PHE A 53 4.02 0.98 12.71
N LEU A 54 3.26 0.16 11.97
CA LEU A 54 1.80 0.07 12.15
C LEU A 54 1.41 -0.34 13.56
N ARG A 55 2.09 -1.34 14.13
CA ARG A 55 1.84 -1.83 15.50
C ARG A 55 2.24 -0.84 16.59
N ALA A 56 3.19 0.07 16.32
CA ALA A 56 3.56 1.11 17.26
C ALA A 56 2.54 2.27 17.30
N HIS A 57 1.75 2.42 16.23
CA HIS A 57 0.86 3.57 16.02
C HIS A 57 -0.63 3.21 15.97
N THR A 58 -0.98 1.94 16.19
CA THR A 58 -2.37 1.49 16.19
C THR A 58 -2.60 0.42 17.25
N GLU A 59 -3.79 0.42 17.82
CA GLU A 59 -4.32 -0.66 18.65
C GLU A 59 -5.23 -1.60 17.82
N PRO A 60 -5.44 -2.86 18.24
CA PRO A 60 -6.25 -3.81 17.47
C PRO A 60 -7.70 -3.36 17.19
N ASP A 61 -8.29 -2.58 18.11
CA ASP A 61 -9.66 -2.07 18.03
C ASP A 61 -9.76 -0.71 17.31
N ASP A 62 -8.62 -0.11 16.93
CA ASP A 62 -8.59 1.11 16.13
C ASP A 62 -9.09 0.86 14.69
N HIS A 63 -9.29 1.97 13.97
CA HIS A 63 -9.66 1.95 12.56
C HIS A 63 -8.63 2.72 11.73
N PHE A 64 -8.25 2.15 10.60
CA PHE A 64 -7.63 2.91 9.53
C PHE A 64 -8.71 3.74 8.84
N VAL A 65 -8.38 4.98 8.49
CA VAL A 65 -9.19 5.86 7.67
C VAL A 65 -8.35 6.24 6.46
N LEU A 66 -8.84 5.87 5.27
CA LEU A 66 -8.29 6.33 4.00
C LEU A 66 -9.16 7.50 3.52
N GLU A 67 -8.60 8.70 3.60
CA GLU A 67 -9.22 9.93 3.10
C GLU A 67 -8.99 10.00 1.59
N CYS A 68 -10.04 9.73 0.80
CA CYS A 68 -9.89 9.43 -0.63
C CYS A 68 -9.92 10.66 -1.53
N GLY A 69 -10.18 11.85 -0.99
CA GLY A 69 -10.28 13.08 -1.79
C GLY A 69 -9.01 13.46 -2.55
N GLU A 70 -7.83 13.01 -2.10
CA GLU A 70 -6.57 13.18 -2.86
C GLU A 70 -6.31 12.05 -3.87
N ILE A 71 -7.06 10.95 -3.79
CA ILE A 71 -6.97 9.79 -4.70
C ILE A 71 -7.96 9.94 -5.84
N PHE A 72 -9.13 10.49 -5.55
CA PHE A 72 -10.20 10.67 -6.52
C PHE A 72 -9.82 11.70 -7.57
N ALA A 73 -10.21 11.42 -8.81
CA ALA A 73 -10.04 12.35 -9.90
C ALA A 73 -10.93 13.58 -9.64
N MET A 74 -10.38 14.76 -9.91
CA MET A 74 -11.15 16.02 -9.90
C MET A 74 -11.91 16.25 -11.23
N ASP A 75 -12.31 15.18 -11.89
CA ASP A 75 -13.09 15.25 -13.14
C ASP A 75 -14.59 15.31 -12.84
N ASP A 76 -15.41 15.12 -13.87
CA ASP A 76 -16.87 15.22 -13.75
C ASP A 76 -17.50 13.98 -13.09
N GLU A 77 -16.74 12.92 -12.78
CA GLU A 77 -17.28 11.73 -12.12
C GLU A 77 -17.60 12.03 -10.64
N PRO A 78 -18.84 11.82 -10.18
CA PRO A 78 -19.20 12.08 -8.79
C PRO A 78 -18.34 11.28 -7.80
N PHE A 79 -17.90 11.92 -6.72
CA PHE A 79 -17.07 11.23 -5.71
C PHE A 79 -17.76 10.03 -5.06
N ALA A 80 -19.09 10.05 -4.96
CA ALA A 80 -19.86 8.91 -4.48
C ALA A 80 -19.68 7.66 -5.38
N ASP A 81 -19.59 7.85 -6.70
CA ASP A 81 -19.39 6.76 -7.67
C ASP A 81 -17.95 6.25 -7.61
N GLN A 82 -16.96 7.15 -7.53
CA GLN A 82 -15.55 6.80 -7.32
C GLN A 82 -15.33 6.03 -6.00
N GLY A 83 -15.99 6.45 -4.91
CA GLY A 83 -15.94 5.77 -3.62
C GLY A 83 -16.62 4.39 -3.64
N ALA A 84 -17.72 4.25 -4.36
CA ALA A 84 -18.36 2.95 -4.57
C ALA A 84 -17.45 2.01 -5.39
N ALA A 85 -16.79 2.52 -6.43
CA ALA A 85 -15.84 1.77 -7.23
C ALA A 85 -14.62 1.32 -6.41
N LEU A 86 -14.07 2.21 -5.57
CA LEU A 86 -12.98 1.86 -4.65
C LEU A 86 -13.38 0.74 -3.67
N LEU A 87 -14.55 0.85 -3.04
CA LEU A 87 -15.05 -0.21 -2.16
C LEU A 87 -15.27 -1.53 -2.90
N ALA A 88 -15.77 -1.48 -4.13
CA ALA A 88 -15.94 -2.66 -4.96
C ALA A 88 -14.59 -3.31 -5.31
N GLY A 89 -13.56 -2.51 -5.64
CA GLY A 89 -12.21 -3.00 -5.89
C GLY A 89 -11.60 -3.71 -4.67
N LEU A 90 -11.89 -3.24 -3.45
CA LEU A 90 -11.46 -3.92 -2.22
C LEU A 90 -12.05 -5.33 -2.05
N ALA A 91 -13.14 -5.67 -2.75
CA ALA A 91 -13.67 -7.03 -2.76
C ALA A 91 -12.73 -8.00 -3.49
N ASP A 92 -11.97 -7.51 -4.48
CA ASP A 92 -11.06 -8.28 -5.32
C ASP A 92 -9.59 -8.22 -4.84
N ILE A 93 -9.34 -7.59 -3.69
CA ILE A 93 -7.98 -7.36 -3.16
C ILE A 93 -7.17 -8.66 -2.97
N ASP A 94 -7.82 -9.80 -2.74
CA ASP A 94 -7.12 -11.10 -2.71
C ASP A 94 -6.51 -11.45 -4.07
N ALA A 95 -7.21 -11.19 -5.17
CA ALA A 95 -6.68 -11.44 -6.52
C ALA A 95 -5.51 -10.49 -6.86
N GLU A 96 -5.61 -9.22 -6.44
CA GLU A 96 -4.52 -8.26 -6.59
C GLU A 96 -3.28 -8.66 -5.78
N MET A 97 -3.46 -9.14 -4.56
CA MET A 97 -2.38 -9.67 -3.73
C MET A 97 -1.69 -10.87 -4.40
N GLU A 98 -2.44 -11.79 -5.00
CA GLU A 98 -1.85 -12.91 -5.75
C GLU A 98 -1.09 -12.43 -7.00
N ALA A 99 -1.63 -11.46 -7.73
CA ALA A 99 -0.97 -10.88 -8.89
C ALA A 99 0.34 -10.18 -8.51
N ALA A 100 0.35 -9.42 -7.41
CA ALA A 100 1.55 -8.79 -6.87
C ALA A 100 2.62 -9.83 -6.47
N LEU A 101 2.22 -10.92 -5.79
CA LEU A 101 3.15 -12.00 -5.44
C LEU A 101 3.74 -12.67 -6.69
N ALA A 102 2.94 -12.86 -7.74
CA ALA A 102 3.42 -13.41 -9.01
C ALA A 102 4.41 -12.48 -9.71
N GLY A 103 4.18 -11.16 -9.65
CA GLY A 103 5.09 -10.14 -10.19
C GLY A 103 6.42 -10.06 -9.43
N LEU A 104 6.38 -10.31 -8.12
CA LEU A 104 7.56 -10.33 -7.23
C LEU A 104 8.30 -11.67 -7.23
N ALA A 105 7.78 -12.72 -7.83
CA ALA A 105 8.45 -14.00 -7.84
C ALA A 105 9.80 -13.89 -8.59
N PRO A 106 10.92 -14.37 -8.01
CA PRO A 106 12.22 -14.27 -8.64
C PRO A 106 12.20 -15.01 -9.98
N THR A 107 12.31 -14.26 -11.08
CA THR A 107 12.43 -14.85 -12.40
C THR A 107 13.80 -15.53 -12.50
N LYS A 108 13.83 -16.77 -13.01
CA LYS A 108 15.11 -17.48 -13.20
C LYS A 108 16.05 -16.59 -14.01
N PRO A 109 17.27 -16.29 -13.50
CA PRO A 109 18.15 -15.34 -14.16
C PRO A 109 18.55 -15.89 -15.53
N SER A 110 18.25 -15.12 -16.58
CA SER A 110 18.70 -15.43 -17.94
C SER A 110 20.23 -15.29 -18.04
N PHE A 111 20.82 -15.88 -19.08
CA PHE A 111 22.26 -15.81 -19.33
C PHE A 111 22.81 -14.37 -19.34
N TRP A 112 22.04 -13.41 -19.84
CA TRP A 112 22.43 -11.99 -19.88
C TRP A 112 22.34 -11.28 -18.52
N GLN A 113 21.40 -11.68 -17.65
CA GLN A 113 21.29 -11.15 -16.27
C GLN A 113 22.39 -11.66 -15.34
N ARG A 114 23.12 -12.71 -15.73
CA ARG A 114 24.34 -13.12 -15.01
C ARG A 114 25.56 -12.27 -15.36
N VAL A 115 25.54 -11.61 -16.51
CA VAL A 115 26.61 -10.73 -17.00
C VAL A 115 26.36 -9.28 -16.55
N PHE A 116 25.10 -8.89 -16.39
CA PHE A 116 24.69 -7.59 -15.85
C PHE A 116 23.99 -7.76 -14.51
N THR A 117 24.64 -7.35 -13.43
CA THR A 117 24.01 -7.29 -12.10
C THR A 117 23.00 -6.14 -12.09
N PRO A 118 21.70 -6.40 -11.82
CA PRO A 118 20.72 -5.33 -11.65
C PRO A 118 21.16 -4.37 -10.53
N SER A 119 20.84 -3.08 -10.66
CA SER A 119 21.03 -2.13 -9.57
C SER A 119 20.12 -2.50 -8.40
N GLN A 120 20.53 -2.15 -7.17
CA GLN A 120 19.72 -2.37 -5.98
C GLN A 120 18.36 -1.65 -6.08
N GLU A 121 18.35 -0.45 -6.67
CA GLU A 121 17.13 0.33 -6.92
C GLU A 121 16.12 -0.41 -7.81
N SER A 122 16.59 -1.03 -8.91
CA SER A 122 15.72 -1.83 -9.80
C SER A 122 15.20 -3.11 -9.14
N ILE A 123 15.91 -3.63 -8.13
CA ILE A 123 15.46 -4.77 -7.34
C ILE A 123 14.42 -4.31 -6.31
N GLU A 124 14.58 -3.14 -5.70
CA GLU A 124 13.68 -2.65 -4.66
C GLU A 124 12.40 -1.99 -5.21
N GLU A 125 12.41 -1.45 -6.43
CA GLU A 125 11.29 -0.72 -7.03
C GLU A 125 9.93 -1.46 -6.96
N PRO A 126 9.82 -2.76 -7.32
CA PRO A 126 8.57 -3.49 -7.18
C PRO A 126 8.08 -3.64 -5.72
N LEU A 127 9.00 -3.62 -4.75
CA LEU A 127 8.64 -3.63 -3.33
C LEU A 127 8.20 -2.24 -2.85
N ARG A 128 8.81 -1.19 -3.40
CA ARG A 128 8.46 0.21 -3.14
C ARG A 128 7.07 0.54 -3.67
N GLU A 129 6.66 -0.04 -4.81
CA GLU A 129 5.29 0.06 -5.33
C GLU A 129 4.24 -0.52 -4.36
N LEU A 130 4.60 -1.50 -3.53
CA LEU A 130 3.75 -1.98 -2.43
C LEU A 130 3.73 -1.04 -1.20
N GLY A 131 4.38 0.11 -1.30
CA GLY A 131 4.54 1.06 -0.19
C GLY A 131 5.59 0.62 0.84
N LEU A 132 6.41 -0.40 0.57
CA LEU A 132 7.44 -0.85 1.51
C LEU A 132 8.64 0.09 1.52
N GLY A 133 9.30 0.18 2.68
CA GLY A 133 10.49 1.03 2.88
C GLY A 133 10.22 2.53 3.04
N TYR A 134 8.96 2.98 3.02
CA TYR A 134 8.57 4.39 3.21
C TYR A 134 8.01 4.71 4.61
N TRP A 135 7.94 3.72 5.50
CA TRP A 135 7.32 3.87 6.83
C TRP A 135 8.30 4.46 7.84
N SER A 136 8.02 5.67 8.31
CA SER A 136 8.90 6.43 9.21
C SER A 136 8.14 7.58 9.86
N ASP A 137 8.50 7.92 11.10
CA ASP A 137 8.04 9.15 11.79
C ASP A 137 8.76 10.42 11.30
N ALA A 138 9.86 10.24 10.55
CA ALA A 138 10.61 11.32 9.94
C ALA A 138 10.25 11.45 8.46
N LEU A 139 9.89 12.66 8.05
CA LEU A 139 9.78 13.06 6.64
C LEU A 139 11.19 13.27 6.07
N TYR A 140 11.57 12.42 5.12
CA TYR A 140 12.81 12.61 4.36
C TYR A 140 12.50 13.43 3.11
N PHE A 141 13.12 14.59 3.00
CA PHE A 141 13.03 15.45 1.82
C PHE A 141 14.45 15.79 1.34
N GLU A 142 14.70 15.65 0.05
CA GLU A 142 15.96 16.03 -0.58
C GLU A 142 15.70 17.31 -1.39
N LEU A 143 16.22 18.45 -0.93
CA LEU A 143 16.02 19.76 -1.58
C LEU A 143 16.91 19.95 -2.81
N ASP A 144 17.98 19.17 -2.91
CA ASP A 144 18.96 19.24 -3.98
C ASP A 144 18.75 18.02 -4.88
N GLY A 145 18.19 18.23 -6.08
CA GLY A 145 18.07 17.17 -7.10
C GLY A 145 19.42 16.57 -7.50
N PRO A 146 19.44 15.46 -8.28
CA PRO A 146 20.67 14.76 -8.61
C PRO A 146 21.65 15.70 -9.33
N ARG A 147 22.87 15.77 -8.80
CA ARG A 147 23.99 16.52 -9.40
C ARG A 147 24.57 15.80 -10.61
#